data_AF-A0A432FZJ3-F1
#
_entry.id   AF-A0A432FZJ3-F1
#
_cell.length_a   1.000
_cell.length_b   1.000
_cell.length_c   1.000
_cell.angle_alpha   90.00
_cell.angle_beta   90.00
_cell.angle_gamma   90.00
#
_symmetry.space_group_name_H-M   'P 1'
#
loop_
_entity.id
_entity.type
_entity.pdbx_description
1 polymer ?
#
loop_
_entity_poly.entity_id
_entity_poly.type
_entity_poly.pdbx_seq_one_letter_code
_entity_poly.pdbx_strand_id
1 'polypeptide(L)'
;MVLGIGTLLTLALPAQAEDMDWQVRRLLQPTPEEQQRDASGRVFIYDGLHEEQVNKAMDKQFHRVDAMMFVRTRVTSANGETEVEDDGCDD
;
A
#
# COMPACT_ATOMS: atom_id res chain seq x y z
N MET A 1 22.23 38.49 27.38
CA MET A 1 22.88 37.33 28.04
C MET A 1 21.94 36.92 29.17
N VAL A 2 21.32 35.75 29.24
CA VAL A 2 21.66 34.40 28.75
C VAL A 2 20.35 33.69 28.33
N LEU A 3 20.41 32.91 27.24
CA LEU A 3 19.32 32.06 26.72
C LEU A 3 19.01 30.89 27.68
N GLY A 4 17.73 30.63 27.96
CA GLY A 4 17.26 29.38 28.54
C GLY A 4 16.46 28.60 27.49
N ILE A 5 17.10 27.66 26.82
CA ILE A 5 16.49 26.83 25.76
C ILE A 5 15.67 25.73 26.45
N GLY A 6 14.35 25.82 26.35
CA GLY A 6 13.43 24.79 26.79
C GLY A 6 13.47 23.60 25.84
N THR A 7 13.87 22.43 26.35
CA THR A 7 13.83 21.17 25.61
C THR A 7 12.38 20.73 25.44
N LEU A 8 11.83 20.94 24.25
CA LEU A 8 10.58 20.31 23.82
C LEU A 8 10.84 18.83 23.55
N LEU A 9 10.24 17.97 24.37
CA LEU A 9 10.24 16.52 24.17
C LEU A 9 9.24 16.17 23.06
N THR A 10 9.73 15.90 21.86
CA THR A 10 8.89 15.46 20.74
C THR A 10 8.47 14.01 20.95
N LEU A 11 7.20 13.76 21.29
CA LEU A 11 6.60 12.43 21.18
C LEU A 11 6.44 12.09 19.70
N ALA A 12 7.24 11.16 19.19
CA ALA A 12 7.02 10.55 17.89
C ALA A 12 5.86 9.53 18.01
N LEU A 13 4.72 9.83 17.39
CA LEU A 13 3.64 8.87 17.19
C LEU A 13 4.05 7.88 16.08
N PRO A 14 4.00 6.56 16.29
CA PRO A 14 4.15 5.61 15.19
C PRO A 14 2.87 5.67 14.35
N ALA A 15 2.96 6.24 13.15
CA ALA A 15 1.84 6.33 12.22
C ALA A 15 2.06 5.34 11.05
N GLN A 16 1.03 4.54 10.76
CA GLN A 16 0.72 3.92 9.45
C GLN A 16 1.35 2.58 9.01
N ALA A 17 2.13 1.87 9.83
CA ALA A 17 2.72 0.59 9.37
C ALA A 17 1.76 -0.63 9.42
N GLU A 18 0.77 -0.64 10.32
CA GLU A 18 -0.03 -1.86 10.58
C GLU A 18 -1.17 -2.11 9.58
N ASP A 19 -1.75 -1.05 8.99
CA ASP A 19 -2.88 -1.18 8.05
C ASP A 19 -2.48 -1.81 6.71
N MET A 20 -1.21 -1.73 6.31
CA MET A 20 -0.78 -2.35 5.05
C MET A 20 -0.61 -3.86 5.14
N ASP A 21 -0.22 -4.38 6.31
CA ASP A 21 0.24 -5.76 6.44
C ASP A 21 -0.89 -6.75 6.14
N TRP A 22 -2.12 -6.42 6.55
CA TRP A 22 -3.29 -7.25 6.28
C TRP A 22 -3.69 -7.24 4.80
N GLN A 23 -3.53 -6.11 4.09
CA GLN A 23 -3.81 -6.02 2.65
C GLN A 23 -2.82 -6.89 1.87
N VAL A 24 -1.54 -6.88 2.25
CA VAL A 24 -0.50 -7.73 1.64
C VAL A 24 -0.77 -9.21 1.90
N ARG A 25 -1.19 -9.57 3.12
CA ARG A 25 -1.62 -10.94 3.45
C ARG A 25 -2.81 -11.37 2.60
N ARG A 26 -3.85 -10.54 2.47
CA ARG A 26 -4.99 -10.83 1.57
C ARG A 26 -4.54 -10.99 0.13
N LEU A 27 -3.66 -10.10 -0.34
CA LEU A 27 -3.19 -10.07 -1.71
C LEU A 27 -2.48 -11.37 -2.06
N LEU A 28 -1.49 -11.76 -1.24
CA LEU A 28 -0.58 -12.87 -1.52
C LEU A 28 -1.06 -14.23 -0.99
N GLN A 29 -1.90 -14.23 0.05
CA GLN A 29 -2.42 -15.42 0.74
C GLN A 29 -3.89 -15.24 1.14
N PRO A 30 -4.81 -15.09 0.16
CA PRO A 30 -6.23 -14.89 0.44
C PRO A 30 -6.85 -16.12 1.13
N THR A 31 -7.75 -15.89 2.08
CA THR A 31 -8.55 -17.00 2.63
C THR A 31 -9.54 -17.55 1.60
N PRO A 32 -10.06 -18.77 1.77
CA PRO A 32 -11.07 -19.33 0.86
C PRO A 32 -12.31 -18.43 0.69
N GLU A 33 -12.73 -17.75 1.75
CA GLU A 33 -13.87 -16.82 1.72
C GLU A 33 -13.55 -15.54 0.95
N GLU A 34 -12.31 -15.07 0.99
CA GLU A 34 -11.85 -13.95 0.17
C GLU A 34 -11.85 -14.34 -1.31
N GLN A 35 -11.34 -15.52 -1.65
CA GLN A 35 -11.36 -16.04 -3.02
C GLN A 35 -12.77 -16.24 -3.56
N GLN A 36 -13.71 -16.72 -2.74
CA GLN A 36 -15.11 -16.85 -3.14
C GLN A 36 -15.75 -15.50 -3.47
N ARG A 37 -15.41 -14.45 -2.71
CA ARG A 37 -15.90 -13.10 -2.99
C ARG A 37 -15.33 -12.58 -4.30
N ASP A 38 -14.05 -12.78 -4.53
CA ASP A 38 -13.39 -12.41 -5.78
C ASP A 38 -14.05 -13.15 -6.97
N ALA A 39 -14.29 -14.47 -6.85
CA ALA A 39 -14.95 -15.29 -7.86
C ALA A 39 -16.42 -14.93 -8.11
N SER A 40 -17.08 -14.27 -7.16
CA SER A 40 -18.43 -13.70 -7.34
C SER A 40 -18.44 -12.40 -8.16
N GLY A 41 -17.28 -11.94 -8.62
CA GLY A 41 -17.11 -10.69 -9.37
C GLY A 41 -16.93 -9.46 -8.47
N ARG A 42 -16.62 -9.64 -7.18
CA ARG A 42 -16.35 -8.50 -6.29
C ARG A 42 -14.91 -8.04 -6.46
N VAL A 43 -14.74 -6.76 -6.79
CA VAL A 43 -13.43 -6.11 -6.84
C VAL A 43 -13.03 -5.65 -5.44
N PHE A 44 -11.79 -5.91 -5.06
CA PHE A 44 -11.17 -5.35 -3.86
C PHE A 44 -10.12 -4.31 -4.26
N ILE A 45 -10.14 -3.16 -3.58
CA ILE A 45 -9.21 -2.05 -3.81
C ILE A 45 -8.05 -2.17 -2.81
N TYR A 46 -6.86 -2.41 -3.34
CA TYR A 46 -5.61 -2.32 -2.63
C TYR A 46 -5.05 -0.91 -2.75
N ASP A 47 -4.54 -0.36 -1.66
CA ASP A 47 -4.22 1.05 -1.55
C ASP A 47 -2.84 1.22 -0.92
N GLY A 48 -1.98 2.04 -1.53
CA GLY A 48 -0.67 2.34 -0.99
C GLY A 48 0.28 1.15 -0.94
N LEU A 49 0.14 0.18 -1.85
CA LEU A 49 1.08 -0.93 -1.95
C LEU A 49 2.37 -0.51 -2.66
N HIS A 50 3.50 -1.11 -2.29
CA HIS A 50 4.72 -0.98 -3.09
C HIS A 50 4.60 -1.76 -4.39
N GLU A 51 5.18 -1.25 -5.47
CA GLU A 51 5.21 -1.89 -6.78
C GLU A 51 5.68 -3.35 -6.73
N GLU A 52 6.63 -3.67 -5.85
CA GLU A 52 7.17 -5.02 -5.65
C GLU A 52 6.09 -6.00 -5.17
N GLN A 53 5.16 -5.53 -4.34
CA GLN A 53 4.03 -6.32 -3.82
C GLN A 53 2.99 -6.53 -4.91
N VAL A 54 2.73 -5.50 -5.73
CA VAL A 54 1.83 -5.57 -6.89
C VAL A 54 2.38 -6.56 -7.93
N ASN A 55 3.65 -6.43 -8.31
CA ASN A 55 4.32 -7.32 -9.26
C ASN A 55 4.29 -8.77 -8.79
N LYS A 56 4.58 -9.01 -7.50
CA LYS A 56 4.48 -10.36 -6.92
C LYS A 56 3.06 -10.91 -6.99
N ALA A 57 2.04 -10.07 -6.84
CA ALA A 57 0.65 -10.50 -6.99
C ALA A 57 0.31 -10.82 -8.44
N MET A 58 0.77 -10.03 -9.41
CA MET A 58 0.58 -10.32 -10.83
C MET A 58 1.16 -11.69 -11.21
N ASP A 59 2.33 -12.04 -10.66
CA ASP A 59 2.96 -13.34 -10.90
C ASP A 59 2.25 -14.51 -10.20
N LYS A 60 1.84 -14.33 -8.94
CA LYS A 60 1.36 -15.44 -8.08
C LYS A 60 -0.16 -15.59 -8.05
N GLN A 61 -0.88 -14.53 -8.37
CA GLN A 61 -2.33 -14.41 -8.19
C GLN A 61 -3.03 -14.02 -9.49
N PHE A 62 -2.40 -14.32 -10.65
CA PHE A 62 -2.89 -13.98 -11.98
C PHE A 62 -4.39 -14.32 -12.19
N HIS A 63 -4.83 -15.48 -11.71
CA HIS A 63 -6.23 -15.94 -11.81
C HIS A 63 -7.27 -15.08 -11.07
N ARG A 64 -6.84 -14.12 -10.25
CA ARG A 64 -7.68 -13.20 -9.47
C ARG A 64 -7.56 -11.75 -9.92
N VAL A 65 -6.72 -11.43 -10.91
CA VAL A 65 -6.38 -10.05 -11.26
C VAL A 65 -7.61 -9.19 -11.61
N ASP A 66 -8.62 -9.80 -12.23
CA ASP A 66 -9.89 -9.14 -12.57
C ASP A 66 -10.70 -8.68 -11.35
N ALA A 67 -10.43 -9.24 -10.17
CA ALA A 67 -11.04 -8.87 -8.90
C ALA A 67 -10.15 -7.92 -8.07
N MET A 68 -9.09 -7.37 -8.64
CA MET A 68 -8.15 -6.47 -7.96
C MET A 68 -8.11 -5.11 -8.64
N MET A 69 -8.09 -4.06 -7.80
CA MET A 69 -7.76 -2.71 -8.23
C MET A 69 -6.66 -2.18 -7.31
N PHE A 70 -5.63 -1.57 -7.89
CA PHE A 70 -4.52 -0.99 -7.15
C PHE A 70 -4.57 0.52 -7.30
N VAL A 71 -4.57 1.24 -6.18
CA VAL A 71 -4.57 2.70 -6.14
C VAL A 71 -3.42 3.21 -5.30
N ARG A 72 -2.91 4.39 -5.65
CA ARG A 72 -1.78 5.05 -4.98
C ARG A 72 -0.57 4.11 -4.81
N THR A 73 -0.30 3.30 -5.83
CA THR A 73 0.85 2.40 -5.84
C THR A 73 2.12 3.23 -5.65
N ARG A 74 2.99 2.77 -4.75
CA ARG A 74 4.27 3.39 -4.46
C ARG A 74 5.36 2.78 -5.33
N VAL A 75 5.93 3.59 -6.21
CA VAL A 75 7.00 3.22 -7.14
C VAL A 75 8.30 3.78 -6.61
N THR A 76 9.37 2.99 -6.66
CA THR A 76 10.71 3.47 -6.30
C THR A 76 11.41 3.95 -7.56
N SER A 77 11.68 5.25 -7.63
CA SER A 77 12.39 5.84 -8.76
C SER A 77 13.88 5.41 -8.75
N ALA A 78 14.56 5.57 -9.88
CA ALA A 78 15.98 5.24 -10.02
C ALA A 78 16.91 6.00 -9.06
N ASN A 79 16.46 7.14 -8.52
CA ASN A 79 17.21 7.91 -7.51
C ASN A 79 16.99 7.42 -6.06
N GLY A 80 16.13 6.42 -5.87
CA GLY A 80 15.77 5.85 -4.56
C GLY A 80 14.61 6.56 -3.84
N GLU A 81 13.98 7.56 -4.46
CA GLU A 81 12.79 8.22 -3.92
C GLU A 81 11.55 7.37 -4.20
N THR A 82 10.66 7.28 -3.21
CA THR A 82 9.36 6.61 -3.38
C THR A 82 8.31 7.64 -3.76
N GLU A 83 7.73 7.46 -4.94
CA GLU A 83 6.68 8.31 -5.48
C GLU A 83 5.37 7.53 -5.50
N VAL A 84 4.25 8.21 -5.24
CA VAL A 84 2.92 7.66 -5.53
C VAL A 84 2.67 7.95 -7.00
N GLU A 85 2.26 6.93 -7.76
CA GLU A 85 1.88 7.11 -9.17
C GLU A 85 0.83 8.24 -9.28
N ASP A 86 1.22 9.35 -9.92
CA ASP A 86 0.38 10.50 -10.19
C ASP A 86 -0.53 10.17 -11.39
N ASP A 87 -1.84 10.16 -11.16
CA ASP A 87 -2.84 9.87 -12.20
C ASP A 87 -3.11 11.08 -13.11
N GLY A 88 -2.38 12.18 -12.92
CA GLY A 88 -2.42 13.36 -13.78
C GLY A 88 -3.72 14.15 -13.68
N CYS A 89 -4.51 13.92 -12.63
CA CYS A 89 -5.76 14.64 -12.36
C CYS A 89 -5.51 15.92 -11.55
N ASP A 90 -4.71 16.84 -12.08
CA ASP A 90 -4.53 18.20 -11.54
C ASP A 90 -5.02 19.23 -12.59
N ASP A 91 -6.21 19.81 -12.35
CA ASP A 91 -6.80 20.96 -13.07
C ASP A 91 -6.35 22.31 -12.49
#